data_AF-H0FV96-F1
#
_entry.id   AF-H0FV96-F1
#
_cell.length_a   1.000
_cell.length_b   1.000
_cell.length_c   1.000
_cell.angle_alpha   90.00
_cell.angle_beta   90.00
_cell.angle_gamma   90.00
#
_symmetry.space_group_name_H-M   'P 1'
#
loop_
_entity.id
_entity.type
_entity.pdbx_description
1 polymer ?
#
loop_
_entity_poly.entity_id
_entity_poly.type
_entity_poly.pdbx_seq_one_letter_code
_entity_poly.pdbx_strand_id
1 'polypeptide(L)'
;MAIIDLISDLENANDGQRSLDAAIGLLLGWKRKVEYVKTDGNGEPVRKVFWIVPSGDDPGRVPYFTTSIEDAFLLAKTISPGHVGGVSWDENGRGTALVGGGSYCEAATPALALCVAALKMKLRKEGAEE
;
A
#
# COMPACT_ATOMS: atom_id res chain seq x y z
N MET A 1 9.13 -2.87 -8.88
CA MET A 1 9.76 -2.04 -7.84
C MET A 1 10.11 -2.97 -6.70
N ALA A 2 11.34 -2.93 -6.19
CA ALA A 2 11.68 -3.74 -5.03
C ALA A 2 10.99 -3.16 -3.78
N ILE A 3 10.74 -4.00 -2.77
CA ILE A 3 10.09 -3.55 -1.53
C ILE A 3 10.90 -2.45 -0.82
N ILE A 4 12.24 -2.48 -0.92
CA ILE A 4 13.11 -1.47 -0.31
C ILE A 4 12.97 -0.09 -0.95
N ASP A 5 12.81 -0.04 -2.29
CA ASP A 5 12.58 1.22 -3.02
C ASP A 5 11.23 1.82 -2.60
N LEU A 6 10.19 0.98 -2.51
CA LEU A 6 8.86 1.44 -2.09
C LEU A 6 8.85 1.95 -0.63
N ILE A 7 9.60 1.30 0.26
CA ILE A 7 9.76 1.78 1.64
C ILE A 7 10.40 3.17 1.63
N SER A 8 11.49 3.36 0.88
CA SER A 8 12.15 4.66 0.73
C SER A 8 11.21 5.72 0.16
N ASP A 9 10.41 5.39 -0.87
CA ASP A 9 9.45 6.32 -1.46
C ASP A 9 8.35 6.74 -0.45
N LEU A 10 7.84 5.80 0.35
CA LEU A 10 6.84 6.08 1.40
C LEU A 10 7.41 6.92 2.55
N GLU A 11 8.67 6.70 2.95
CA GLU A 11 9.34 7.48 4.01
C GLU A 11 9.57 8.93 3.59
N ASN A 12 9.82 9.18 2.30
CA ASN A 12 10.07 10.51 1.75
C ASN A 12 8.81 11.19 1.17
N ALA A 13 7.64 10.53 1.24
CA ALA A 13 6.39 11.09 0.74
C ALA A 13 5.84 12.14 1.72
N ASN A 14 5.48 13.32 1.19
CA ASN A 14 4.85 14.39 1.97
C ASN A 14 3.34 14.16 2.20
N ASP A 15 2.68 13.39 1.34
CA ASP A 15 1.27 13.04 1.42
C ASP A 15 1.03 11.69 0.73
N GLY A 16 -0.13 11.07 0.94
CA GLY A 16 -0.49 9.82 0.29
C GLY A 16 -0.75 9.99 -1.21
N GLN A 17 -0.39 8.96 -1.98
CA GLN A 17 -0.48 9.00 -3.44
C GLN A 17 -0.99 7.68 -4.03
N ARG A 18 -1.86 7.78 -5.04
CA ARG A 18 -2.44 6.62 -5.73
C ARG A 18 -1.40 5.75 -6.45
N SER A 19 -0.27 6.33 -6.86
CA SER A 19 0.88 5.59 -7.40
C SER A 19 1.50 4.66 -6.35
N LEU A 20 1.69 5.14 -5.12
CA LEU A 20 2.18 4.36 -3.99
C LEU A 20 1.16 3.29 -3.58
N ASP A 21 -0.13 3.62 -3.54
CA ASP A 21 -1.19 2.63 -3.28
C ASP A 21 -1.18 1.49 -4.31
N ALA A 22 -1.01 1.82 -5.60
CA ALA A 22 -0.89 0.84 -6.68
C ALA A 22 0.36 -0.05 -6.52
N ALA A 23 1.50 0.51 -6.11
CA ALA A 23 2.72 -0.26 -5.82
C ALA A 23 2.52 -1.22 -4.64
N ILE A 24 1.88 -0.78 -3.55
CA ILE A 24 1.48 -1.63 -2.42
C ILE A 24 0.50 -2.72 -2.89
N GLY A 25 -0.48 -2.37 -3.72
CA GLY A 25 -1.45 -3.31 -4.28
C GLY A 25 -0.77 -4.45 -5.06
N LEU A 26 0.16 -4.11 -5.96
CA LEU A 26 0.96 -5.08 -6.71
C LEU A 26 1.74 -6.02 -5.77
N LEU A 27 2.34 -5.52 -4.68
CA LEU A 27 3.00 -6.34 -3.65
C LEU A 27 2.04 -7.31 -2.94
N LEU A 28 0.78 -6.92 -2.76
CA LEU A 28 -0.27 -7.77 -2.19
C LEU A 28 -0.96 -8.68 -3.24
N GLY A 29 -0.45 -8.75 -4.47
CA GLY A 29 -0.99 -9.62 -5.52
C GLY A 29 -2.17 -9.05 -6.31
N TRP A 30 -2.52 -7.77 -6.13
CA TRP A 30 -3.49 -7.10 -7.01
C TRP A 30 -2.95 -7.07 -8.44
N LYS A 31 -3.80 -7.37 -9.42
CA LYS A 31 -3.39 -7.36 -10.84
C LYS A 31 -3.99 -6.15 -11.55
N ARG A 32 -3.18 -5.48 -12.37
CA ARG A 32 -3.64 -4.39 -13.25
C ARG A 32 -4.11 -4.99 -14.57
N LYS A 33 -5.37 -4.81 -14.93
CA LYS A 33 -5.95 -5.22 -16.22
C LYS A 33 -6.25 -3.97 -17.04
N VAL A 34 -5.77 -3.93 -18.28
CA VAL A 34 -6.03 -2.83 -19.21
C VAL A 34 -6.96 -3.36 -20.30
N GLU A 35 -8.14 -2.77 -20.42
CA GLU A 35 -9.07 -3.06 -21.50
C GLU A 35 -9.19 -1.82 -22.40
N TYR A 36 -9.08 -2.04 -23.72
CA TYR A 36 -9.31 -1.01 -24.72
C TYR A 36 -10.79 -1.08 -25.12
N VAL A 37 -11.62 -0.22 -24.52
CA VAL A 37 -13.05 -0.18 -24.80
C VAL A 37 -13.27 0.82 -25.94
N LYS A 38 -13.81 0.36 -27.07
CA LYS A 38 -14.33 1.25 -28.11
C LYS A 38 -15.64 1.85 -27.59
N THR A 39 -15.69 3.16 -27.40
CA THR A 39 -16.95 3.85 -27.17
C THR A 39 -16.96 5.17 -27.92
N ASP A 40 -18.06 5.32 -28.66
CA ASP A 40 -18.51 6.40 -29.53
C ASP A 40 -17.82 6.61 -30.91
N GLY A 41 -18.63 7.08 -31.86
CA GLY A 41 -18.53 6.89 -33.32
C GLY A 41 -17.32 7.48 -34.05
N ASN A 42 -16.30 7.95 -33.34
CA ASN A 42 -15.02 8.41 -33.90
C ASN A 42 -13.85 7.43 -33.74
N GLY A 43 -14.07 6.22 -33.21
CA GLY A 43 -13.16 5.08 -33.43
C GLY A 43 -11.86 5.02 -32.61
N GLU A 44 -11.57 6.01 -31.77
CA GLU A 44 -10.39 5.96 -30.88
C GLU A 44 -10.64 5.10 -29.64
N PRO A 45 -9.80 4.09 -29.36
CA PRO A 45 -10.00 3.20 -28.22
C PRO A 45 -9.71 3.92 -26.88
N VAL A 46 -10.71 3.99 -26.01
CA VAL A 46 -10.53 4.51 -24.64
C VAL A 46 -9.88 3.43 -23.78
N ARG A 47 -8.66 3.71 -23.30
CA ARG A 47 -7.93 2.84 -22.38
C ARG A 47 -8.57 2.88 -20.99
N LYS A 48 -9.26 1.81 -20.59
CA LYS A 48 -9.80 1.64 -19.24
C LYS A 48 -8.90 0.72 -18.41
N VAL A 49 -8.51 1.17 -17.22
CA VAL A 49 -7.67 0.40 -16.29
C VAL A 49 -8.54 -0.10 -15.16
N PHE A 50 -8.61 -1.42 -15.01
CA PHE A 50 -9.25 -2.09 -13.90
C PHE A 50 -8.19 -2.76 -13.01
N TRP A 51 -8.54 -2.94 -11.75
CA TRP A 51 -7.74 -3.72 -10.80
C TRP A 51 -8.50 -4.99 -10.46
N ILE A 52 -7.80 -6.12 -10.38
CA ILE A 52 -8.36 -7.41 -10.02
C ILE A 52 -7.93 -7.73 -8.59
N VAL A 53 -8.90 -8.08 -7.75
CA VAL A 53 -8.65 -8.42 -6.34
C VAL A 53 -7.77 -9.67 -6.21
N PRO A 54 -6.89 -9.78 -5.18
CA PRO A 54 -6.02 -10.96 -5.04
C PRO A 54 -6.75 -12.28 -4.84
N SER A 55 -7.96 -12.25 -4.26
CA SER A 55 -8.75 -13.44 -3.90
C SER A 55 -9.54 -14.07 -5.06
N GLY A 56 -9.50 -13.51 -6.27
CA GLY A 56 -10.31 -13.98 -7.41
C GLY A 56 -10.10 -13.17 -8.69
N ASP A 57 -11.06 -13.25 -9.61
CA ASP A 57 -11.03 -12.51 -10.88
C ASP A 57 -11.97 -11.29 -10.91
N ASP A 58 -12.55 -10.93 -9.76
CA ASP A 58 -13.47 -9.81 -9.66
C ASP A 58 -12.75 -8.45 -9.80
N PRO A 59 -13.32 -7.50 -10.57
CA PRO A 59 -12.83 -6.13 -10.59
C PRO A 59 -13.05 -5.47 -9.23
N GLY A 60 -12.05 -4.75 -8.77
CA GLY A 60 -12.07 -4.01 -7.51
C GLY A 60 -11.30 -2.70 -7.61
N ARG A 61 -11.28 -1.96 -6.51
CA ARG A 61 -10.47 -0.75 -6.34
C ARG A 61 -9.33 -1.07 -5.39
N VAL A 62 -8.08 -0.81 -5.79
CA VAL A 62 -6.94 -0.88 -4.86
C VAL A 62 -7.23 0.07 -3.68
N PRO A 63 -7.12 -0.39 -2.42
CA PRO A 63 -7.36 0.43 -1.23
C PRO A 63 -6.54 1.73 -1.20
N TYR A 64 -6.99 2.70 -0.40
CA TYR A 64 -6.35 4.00 -0.15
C TYR A 64 -5.23 3.88 0.90
N PHE A 65 -4.33 2.90 0.75
CA PHE A 65 -3.33 2.55 1.77
C PHE A 65 -2.56 3.75 2.35
N THR A 66 -2.22 4.73 1.52
CA THR A 66 -1.39 5.88 1.92
C THR A 66 -2.18 7.09 2.43
N THR A 67 -3.51 7.12 2.30
CA THR A 67 -4.36 8.23 2.77
C THR A 67 -5.43 7.81 3.80
N SER A 68 -5.88 6.55 3.82
CA SER A 68 -6.79 6.00 4.84
C SER A 68 -6.02 5.17 5.86
N ILE A 69 -6.19 5.50 7.14
CA ILE A 69 -5.63 4.73 8.26
C ILE A 69 -6.25 3.33 8.32
N GLU A 70 -7.54 3.20 8.01
CA GLU A 70 -8.25 1.92 7.97
C GLU A 70 -7.66 0.98 6.90
N ASP A 71 -7.42 1.49 5.69
CA ASP A 71 -6.80 0.72 4.61
C ASP A 71 -5.32 0.40 4.92
N ALA A 72 -4.56 1.35 5.48
CA ALA A 72 -3.20 1.09 6.00
C ALA A 72 -3.19 -0.01 7.08
N PHE A 73 -4.21 -0.05 7.94
CA PHE A 73 -4.37 -1.09 8.95
C PHE A 73 -4.74 -2.44 8.35
N LEU A 74 -5.55 -2.47 7.29
CA LEU A 74 -5.79 -3.67 6.49
C LEU A 74 -4.47 -4.23 5.94
N LEU A 75 -3.60 -3.39 5.35
CA LEU A 75 -2.26 -3.80 4.91
C LEU A 75 -1.44 -4.46 6.03
N ALA A 76 -1.38 -3.82 7.21
CA ALA A 76 -0.66 -4.35 8.35
C ALA A 76 -1.20 -5.73 8.78
N LYS A 77 -2.54 -5.91 8.81
CA LYS A 77 -3.17 -7.21 9.09
C LYS A 77 -2.89 -8.25 8.02
N THR A 78 -2.85 -7.88 6.74
CA THR A 78 -2.57 -8.81 5.64
C THR A 78 -1.12 -9.29 5.69
N ILE A 79 -0.15 -8.43 6.01
CA ILE A 79 1.27 -8.78 6.07
C ILE A 79 1.63 -9.53 7.36
N SER A 80 1.03 -9.13 8.48
CA SER A 80 1.39 -9.64 9.80
C SER A 80 0.15 -10.00 10.61
N PRO A 81 -0.59 -11.04 10.21
CA PRO A 81 -1.73 -11.50 10.98
C PRO A 81 -1.29 -11.85 12.41
N GLY A 82 -2.12 -11.50 13.39
CA GLY A 82 -1.90 -11.77 14.81
C GLY A 82 -0.81 -10.94 15.51
N HIS A 83 -0.11 -10.03 14.82
CA HIS A 83 0.90 -9.19 15.46
C HIS A 83 0.28 -7.95 16.10
N VAL A 84 0.81 -7.54 17.25
CA VAL A 84 0.43 -6.30 17.94
C VAL A 84 1.19 -5.13 17.33
N GLY A 85 0.56 -3.97 17.25
CA GLY A 85 1.19 -2.75 16.78
C GLY A 85 0.37 -1.52 17.18
N GLY A 86 0.89 -0.35 16.84
CA GLY A 86 0.20 0.92 17.05
C GLY A 86 0.67 1.98 16.06
N VAL A 87 -0.15 3.01 15.94
CA VAL A 87 0.17 4.24 15.22
C VAL A 87 -0.28 5.42 16.07
N SER A 88 0.55 6.44 16.16
CA SER A 88 0.30 7.72 16.82
C SER A 88 0.62 8.86 15.86
N TRP A 89 0.15 10.07 16.19
CA TRP A 89 0.49 11.28 15.47
C TRP A 89 0.78 12.43 16.42
N ASP A 90 1.60 13.36 15.95
CA ASP A 90 1.91 14.60 16.65
C ASP A 90 0.95 15.74 16.26
N GLU A 91 1.18 16.92 16.83
CA GLU A 91 0.42 18.15 16.55
C GLU A 91 0.49 18.60 15.08
N ASN A 92 1.52 18.20 14.33
CA ASN A 92 1.71 18.51 12.92
C ASN A 92 1.11 17.43 12.00
N GLY A 93 0.45 16.41 12.56
CA GLY A 93 -0.10 15.27 11.83
C GLY A 93 0.94 14.24 11.37
N ARG A 94 2.22 14.39 11.75
CA ARG A 94 3.28 13.43 11.41
C ARG A 94 3.02 12.13 12.14
N GLY A 95 3.09 11.01 11.42
CA GLY A 95 2.79 9.69 11.95
C GLY A 95 4.03 8.96 12.48
N THR A 96 3.89 8.26 13.60
CA THR A 96 4.85 7.26 14.09
C THR A 96 4.13 5.93 14.26
N ALA A 97 4.63 4.86 13.64
CA ALA A 97 4.04 3.53 13.73
C ALA A 97 5.07 2.44 14.10
N LEU A 98 4.55 1.39 14.72
CA LEU A 98 5.27 0.16 15.04
C LEU A 98 4.33 -1.02 14.73
N VAL A 99 4.82 -2.02 13.99
CA VAL A 99 4.10 -3.28 13.75
C VAL A 99 4.99 -4.44 14.21
N GLY A 100 4.47 -5.28 15.10
CA GLY A 100 5.23 -6.33 15.77
C GLY A 100 6.39 -5.79 16.62
N GLY A 101 7.44 -6.60 16.75
CA GLY A 101 8.71 -6.20 17.37
C GLY A 101 9.68 -5.56 16.38
N GLY A 102 9.18 -4.71 15.47
CA GLY A 102 9.99 -3.99 14.48
C GLY A 102 10.64 -2.72 15.03
N SER A 103 11.18 -1.87 14.15
CA SER A 103 11.62 -0.52 14.50
C SER A 103 10.45 0.47 14.42
N TYR A 104 10.47 1.51 15.24
CA TYR A 104 9.59 2.67 15.04
C TYR A 104 9.84 3.29 13.65
N CYS A 105 8.76 3.61 12.96
CA CYS A 105 8.79 4.19 11.61
C CYS A 105 8.03 5.50 11.63
N GLU A 106 8.63 6.56 11.10
CA GLU A 106 8.02 7.89 11.02
C GLU A 106 7.76 8.24 9.56
N ALA A 107 6.65 8.93 9.28
CA ALA A 107 6.35 9.48 7.96
C ALA A 107 5.45 10.72 8.08
N ALA A 108 5.26 11.45 6.98
CA ALA A 108 4.47 12.68 6.97
C ALA A 108 3.02 12.51 7.45
N THR A 109 2.44 11.31 7.38
CA THR A 109 1.09 10.99 7.89
C THR A 109 1.04 9.64 8.61
N PRO A 110 0.02 9.38 9.45
CA PRO A 110 -0.17 8.08 10.13
C PRO A 110 -0.33 6.90 9.18
N ALA A 111 -1.07 7.09 8.07
CA ALA A 111 -1.30 6.05 7.08
C ALA A 111 0.01 5.65 6.37
N LEU A 112 0.84 6.64 6.00
CA LEU A 112 2.18 6.41 5.45
C LEU A 112 3.08 5.66 6.47
N ALA A 113 3.12 6.12 7.71
CA ALA A 113 3.98 5.51 8.75
C ALA A 113 3.60 4.04 9.00
N LEU A 114 2.30 3.75 9.03
CA LEU A 114 1.79 2.39 9.19
C LEU A 114 2.12 1.49 7.98
N CYS A 115 2.03 2.03 6.75
CA CYS A 115 2.47 1.31 5.56
C CYS A 115 3.97 1.00 5.60
N VAL A 116 4.83 1.96 6.00
CA VAL A 116 6.28 1.75 6.16
C VAL A 116 6.56 0.65 7.19
N ALA A 117 5.94 0.72 8.37
CA ALA A 117 6.13 -0.28 9.43
C ALA A 117 5.69 -1.69 8.97
N ALA A 118 4.57 -1.80 8.27
CA ALA A 118 4.09 -3.06 7.72
C ALA A 118 5.05 -3.64 6.67
N LEU A 119 5.54 -2.82 5.73
CA LEU A 119 6.45 -3.29 4.68
C LEU A 119 7.83 -3.67 5.22
N LYS A 120 8.39 -2.92 6.18
CA LYS A 120 9.63 -3.32 6.88
C LYS A 120 9.46 -4.66 7.61
N MET A 121 8.29 -4.90 8.22
CA MET A 121 7.98 -6.21 8.81
C MET A 121 7.92 -7.33 7.75
N LYS A 122 7.34 -7.07 6.57
CA LYS A 122 7.36 -8.04 5.46
C LYS A 122 8.78 -8.38 5.03
N LEU A 123 9.63 -7.37 4.79
CA LEU A 123 11.02 -7.53 4.39
C LEU A 123 11.83 -8.34 5.43
N ARG A 124 11.60 -8.08 6.73
CA ARG A 124 12.25 -8.84 7.81
C ARG A 124 11.83 -10.32 7.82
N LYS A 125 10.57 -10.64 7.54
CA LYS A 125 10.11 -12.04 7.46
C LYS A 125 10.76 -12.76 6.29
N GLU A 126 10.80 -12.12 5.12
CA GLU A 126 11.44 -12.69 3.93
C GLU A 126 12.94 -12.98 4.16
N GLY A 127 13.67 -12.11 4.89
CA GLY A 127 15.08 -12.36 5.22
C GLY A 127 15.34 -13.27 6.43
N ALA A 128 14.32 -13.64 7.21
CA ALA A 128 14.46 -14.58 8.35
C ALA A 128 14.04 -16.01 8.00
N GLU A 129 13.48 -16.22 6.81
CA GLU A 129 13.08 -17.52 6.25
C GLU A 129 14.15 -18.12 5.31
N GLU A 130 15.31 -17.44 5.15
CA GLU A 130 16.56 -17.97 4.55
C GLU A 130 17.53 -18.52 5.62
#